data_AF-A0A1C6K6D9-F1
#
_entry.id   AF-A0A1C6K6D9-F1
#
_cell.length_a   1.000
_cell.length_b   1.000
_cell.length_c   1.000
_cell.angle_alpha   90.00
_cell.angle_beta   90.00
_cell.angle_gamma   90.00
#
_symmetry.space_group_name_H-M   'P 1'
#
loop_
_entity.id
_entity.type
_entity.pdbx_description
1 polymer ?
#
loop_
_entity_poly.entity_id
_entity_poly.type
_entity_poly.pdbx_seq_one_letter_code
_entity_poly.pdbx_strand_id
1 'polypeptide(L)'
;MNNVYKSRLIMAFIIVLVIGVGFQYNKLKDFKKNTLVIDTDFRIALERIVIGIEYLESDKYDEISNMAKLASAAGQASALYKLTSHFNENEILNDALLTLNNNISNKSNIRAVIEEEDLKILIPALNKVKANLGDEQAAKELFYLIRKHTVTGAPLA
;
A
#
# COMPACT_ATOMS: atom_id res chain seq x y z
N MET A 1 -4.58 -18.19 -56.88
CA MET A 1 -4.68 -16.87 -56.20
C MET A 1 -3.54 -15.99 -56.71
N ASN A 2 -3.83 -14.81 -57.26
CA ASN A 2 -2.83 -13.98 -57.96
C ASN A 2 -1.75 -13.48 -56.97
N ASN A 3 -0.47 -13.50 -57.36
CA ASN A 3 0.67 -13.26 -56.45
C ASN A 3 0.62 -11.84 -55.82
N VAL A 4 0.09 -10.88 -56.58
CA VAL A 4 -0.16 -9.50 -56.13
C VAL A 4 -1.21 -9.44 -55.01
N TYR A 5 -2.29 -10.23 -55.10
CA TYR A 5 -3.33 -10.28 -54.07
C TYR A 5 -2.80 -10.88 -52.77
N LYS A 6 -1.99 -11.94 -52.86
CA LYS A 6 -1.36 -12.56 -51.69
C LYS A 6 -0.41 -11.58 -50.98
N SER A 7 0.39 -10.83 -51.73
CA SER A 7 1.27 -9.79 -51.19
C SER A 7 0.51 -8.66 -50.50
N ARG A 8 -0.59 -8.17 -51.08
CA ARG A 8 -1.45 -7.14 -50.46
C ARG A 8 -2.10 -7.61 -49.16
N LEU A 9 -2.56 -8.87 -49.11
CA LEU A 9 -3.12 -9.48 -47.90
C LEU A 9 -2.09 -9.60 -46.78
N ILE A 10 -0.87 -10.03 -47.11
CA ILE A 10 0.24 -10.12 -46.16
C ILE A 10 0.60 -8.72 -45.62
N MET A 11 0.67 -7.73 -46.50
CA MET A 11 0.97 -6.34 -46.10
C MET A 11 -0.10 -5.77 -45.17
N ALA A 12 -1.39 -6.01 -45.46
CA ALA A 12 -2.48 -5.62 -44.58
C ALA A 12 -2.39 -6.30 -43.21
N PHE A 13 -2.05 -7.60 -43.17
CA PHE A 13 -1.85 -8.33 -41.92
C PHE A 13 -0.68 -7.77 -41.08
N ILE A 14 0.44 -7.44 -41.72
CA ILE A 14 1.59 -6.81 -41.07
C ILE A 14 1.19 -5.45 -40.48
N ILE A 15 0.44 -4.62 -41.21
CA ILE A 15 -0.03 -3.32 -40.71
C ILE A 15 -0.90 -3.50 -39.45
N VAL A 16 -1.83 -4.46 -39.46
CA VAL A 16 -2.67 -4.76 -38.29
C VAL A 16 -1.82 -5.22 -37.09
N LEU A 17 -0.81 -6.07 -37.32
CA LEU A 17 0.10 -6.49 -36.26
C LEU A 17 0.90 -5.32 -35.67
N VAL A 18 1.43 -4.42 -36.52
CA VAL A 18 2.17 -3.24 -36.07
C VAL A 18 1.29 -2.32 -35.22
N ILE A 19 0.03 -2.08 -35.65
CA ILE A 19 -0.94 -1.29 -34.88
C ILE A 19 -1.24 -1.97 -33.54
N GLY A 20 -1.47 -3.29 -33.55
CA GLY A 20 -1.73 -4.07 -32.34
C GLY A 20 -0.59 -4.02 -31.32
N VAL A 21 0.66 -4.16 -31.78
CA VAL A 21 1.86 -4.04 -30.95
C VAL A 21 2.01 -2.63 -30.39
N GLY A 22 1.75 -1.60 -31.20
CA GLY A 22 1.76 -0.21 -30.74
C GLY A 22 0.74 0.07 -29.65
N PHE A 23 -0.48 -0.47 -29.76
CA PHE A 23 -1.51 -0.34 -28.73
C PHE A 23 -1.13 -1.04 -27.43
N GLN A 24 -0.59 -2.25 -27.50
CA GLN A 24 -0.09 -2.98 -26.32
C GLN A 24 1.04 -2.22 -25.63
N TYR A 25 1.97 -1.64 -26.40
CA TYR A 25 3.08 -0.85 -25.86
C TYR A 25 2.58 0.37 -25.06
N ASN A 26 1.64 1.14 -25.61
CA ASN A 26 1.06 2.30 -24.90
C ASN A 26 0.36 1.87 -23.63
N LYS A 27 -0.44 0.79 -23.66
CA LYS A 27 -1.12 0.25 -22.48
C LYS A 27 -0.14 -0.18 -21.39
N LEU A 28 0.97 -0.82 -21.76
CA LEU A 28 2.05 -1.21 -20.84
C LEU A 28 2.75 0.01 -20.24
N LYS A 29 3.00 1.05 -21.03
CA LYS A 29 3.61 2.29 -20.58
C LYS A 29 2.71 3.03 -19.58
N ASP A 30 1.43 3.15 -19.90
CA ASP A 30 0.44 3.80 -19.02
C ASP A 30 0.25 3.01 -17.73
N PHE A 31 0.21 1.67 -17.81
CA PHE A 31 0.18 0.81 -16.63
C PHE A 31 1.39 1.06 -15.73
N LYS A 32 2.63 0.99 -16.27
CA LYS A 32 3.85 1.26 -15.48
C LYS A 32 3.85 2.64 -14.85
N LYS A 33 3.39 3.67 -15.57
CA LYS A 33 3.30 5.03 -15.06
C LYS A 33 2.30 5.12 -13.89
N ASN A 34 1.11 4.54 -14.06
CA ASN A 34 0.09 4.56 -13.01
C ASN A 34 0.55 3.80 -11.78
N THR A 35 1.17 2.63 -11.95
CA THR A 35 1.67 1.86 -10.81
C THR A 35 2.77 2.62 -10.04
N LEU A 36 3.67 3.33 -10.73
CA LEU A 36 4.69 4.15 -10.08
C LEU A 36 4.10 5.33 -9.28
N VAL A 37 2.99 5.90 -9.76
CA VAL A 37 2.22 6.92 -9.01
C VAL A 37 1.61 6.28 -7.76
N ILE A 38 0.98 5.13 -7.89
CA ILE A 38 0.37 4.42 -6.75
C ILE A 38 1.42 4.00 -5.72
N ASP A 39 2.60 3.52 -6.14
CA ASP A 39 3.69 3.16 -5.24
C ASP A 39 4.19 4.39 -4.47
N THR A 40 4.17 5.57 -5.10
CA THR A 40 4.48 6.85 -4.44
C THR A 40 3.40 7.24 -3.44
N ASP A 41 2.13 7.20 -3.85
CA ASP A 41 0.99 7.54 -2.99
C ASP A 41 0.91 6.61 -1.77
N PHE A 42 1.23 5.33 -1.95
CA PHE A 42 1.31 4.38 -0.86
C PHE A 42 2.43 4.73 0.12
N ARG A 43 3.63 5.11 -0.34
CA ARG A 43 4.70 5.60 0.54
C ARG A 43 4.30 6.85 1.31
N ILE A 44 3.57 7.76 0.68
CA ILE A 44 3.01 8.94 1.35
C ILE A 44 1.98 8.54 2.41
N ALA A 45 1.15 7.52 2.16
CA ALA A 45 0.23 7.00 3.15
C ALA A 45 0.96 6.38 4.36
N LEU A 46 2.02 5.62 4.13
CA LEU A 46 2.89 5.12 5.21
C LEU A 46 3.51 6.26 6.02
N GLU A 47 3.97 7.32 5.34
CA GLU A 47 4.51 8.52 6.01
C GLU A 47 3.46 9.20 6.89
N ARG A 48 2.21 9.29 6.43
CA ARG A 48 1.12 9.87 7.22
C ARG A 48 0.80 9.03 8.46
N ILE A 49 1.02 7.71 8.43
CA ILE A 49 0.91 6.87 9.63
C ILE A 49 2.00 7.24 10.62
N VAL A 50 3.26 7.34 10.17
CA VAL A 50 4.40 7.73 11.03
C VAL A 50 4.16 9.08 11.69
N ILE A 51 3.82 10.11 10.90
CA ILE A 51 3.52 11.45 11.41
C ILE A 51 2.32 11.41 12.37
N GLY A 52 1.29 10.61 12.04
CA GLY A 52 0.13 10.42 12.91
C GLY A 52 0.50 9.88 14.28
N ILE A 53 1.39 8.88 14.33
CA ILE A 53 1.93 8.31 15.57
C ILE A 53 2.72 9.37 16.36
N GLU A 54 3.61 10.10 15.70
CA GLU A 54 4.43 11.12 16.37
C GLU A 54 3.59 12.25 16.99
N TYR A 55 2.46 12.60 16.36
CA TYR A 55 1.57 13.66 16.84
C TYR A 55 0.65 13.23 17.97
N LEU A 56 0.41 11.93 18.18
CA LEU A 56 -0.41 11.46 19.31
C LEU A 56 0.18 11.84 20.66
N GLU A 57 1.50 11.89 20.79
CA GLU A 57 2.19 12.21 22.05
C GLU A 57 2.55 13.69 22.22
N SER A 58 2.11 14.56 21.32
CA SER A 58 2.42 15.98 21.42
C SER A 58 1.29 16.75 22.10
N ASP A 59 1.57 17.30 23.28
CA ASP A 59 0.68 18.18 24.06
C ASP A 59 0.15 19.40 23.30
N LYS A 60 0.71 19.69 22.11
CA LYS A 60 0.35 20.81 21.27
C LYS A 60 -0.87 20.57 20.39
N TYR A 61 -1.34 19.33 20.27
CA TYR A 61 -2.35 18.97 19.27
C TYR A 61 -3.56 18.25 19.88
N ASP A 62 -4.72 18.42 19.26
CA ASP A 62 -5.95 17.74 19.65
C ASP A 62 -5.84 16.23 19.38
N GLU A 63 -5.86 15.45 20.47
CA GLU A 63 -5.76 13.99 20.49
C GLU A 63 -6.81 13.34 19.58
N ILE A 64 -8.06 13.82 19.59
CA ILE A 64 -9.14 13.27 18.78
C ILE A 64 -8.88 13.49 17.29
N SER A 65 -8.39 14.69 16.94
CA SER A 65 -7.98 15.01 15.57
C SER A 65 -6.84 14.11 15.10
N ASN A 66 -5.85 13.86 15.95
CA ASN A 66 -4.70 13.03 15.62
C ASN A 66 -5.06 11.55 15.50
N MET A 67 -5.91 11.03 16.39
CA MET A 67 -6.51 9.70 16.25
C MET A 67 -7.25 9.56 14.91
N ALA A 68 -8.05 10.55 14.53
CA ALA A 68 -8.78 10.52 13.26
C ALA A 68 -7.84 10.56 12.04
N LYS A 69 -6.75 11.35 12.10
CA LYS A 69 -5.74 11.40 11.04
C LYS A 69 -5.01 10.07 10.90
N LEU A 70 -4.60 9.46 12.01
CA LEU A 70 -3.93 8.17 12.04
C LEU A 70 -4.83 7.07 11.46
N ALA A 71 -6.09 7.01 11.91
CA ALA A 71 -7.09 6.09 11.37
C ALA A 71 -7.29 6.25 9.85
N SER A 72 -7.40 7.49 9.38
CA SER A 72 -7.51 7.80 7.96
C SER A 72 -6.28 7.37 7.16
N ALA A 73 -5.08 7.60 7.70
CA ALA A 73 -3.83 7.20 7.07
C ALA A 73 -3.71 5.67 6.94
N ALA A 74 -4.07 4.92 7.98
CA ALA A 74 -4.08 3.46 7.92
C ALA A 74 -5.10 2.91 6.91
N GLY A 75 -6.29 3.50 6.85
CA GLY A 75 -7.30 3.15 5.84
C GLY A 75 -6.80 3.42 4.42
N GLN A 76 -6.16 4.56 4.18
CA GLN A 76 -5.55 4.88 2.89
C GLN A 76 -4.43 3.91 2.52
N ALA A 77 -3.52 3.61 3.44
CA ALA A 77 -2.41 2.69 3.19
C ALA A 77 -2.92 1.28 2.84
N SER A 78 -3.90 0.76 3.60
CA SER A 78 -4.53 -0.54 3.34
C SER A 78 -5.24 -0.59 1.98
N ALA A 79 -5.91 0.49 1.58
CA ALA A 79 -6.58 0.56 0.29
C ALA A 79 -5.60 0.67 -0.89
N LEU A 80 -4.57 1.53 -0.76
CA LEU A 80 -3.59 1.78 -1.81
C LEU A 80 -2.68 0.59 -2.07
N TYR A 81 -2.30 -0.17 -1.03
CA TYR A 81 -1.34 -1.26 -1.19
C TYR A 81 -1.78 -2.30 -2.22
N LYS A 82 -3.08 -2.59 -2.28
CA LYS A 82 -3.71 -3.52 -3.25
C LYS A 82 -3.54 -3.12 -4.71
N LEU A 83 -3.19 -1.86 -4.95
CA LEU A 83 -3.04 -1.26 -6.27
C LEU A 83 -1.56 -1.07 -6.64
N THR A 84 -0.63 -1.35 -5.72
CA THR A 84 0.82 -1.20 -5.94
C THR A 84 1.38 -2.29 -6.86
N SER A 85 2.56 -2.05 -7.42
CA SER A 85 3.30 -3.08 -8.18
C SER A 85 3.68 -4.28 -7.33
N HIS A 86 3.76 -4.10 -6.01
CA HIS A 86 4.32 -5.05 -5.05
C HIS A 86 3.27 -5.90 -4.32
N PHE A 87 1.98 -5.73 -4.62
CA PHE A 87 0.90 -6.44 -3.91
C PHE A 87 1.08 -7.96 -3.93
N ASN A 88 1.41 -8.53 -5.10
CA ASN A 88 1.61 -9.97 -5.26
C ASN A 88 2.99 -10.45 -4.79
N GLU A 89 3.91 -9.52 -4.47
CA GLU A 89 5.26 -9.85 -4.01
C GLU A 89 5.33 -9.95 -2.48
N ASN A 90 4.40 -9.29 -1.77
CA ASN A 90 4.47 -9.16 -0.32
C ASN A 90 3.07 -9.17 0.33
N GLU A 91 2.35 -10.28 0.17
CA GLU A 91 0.98 -10.45 0.70
C GLU A 91 0.88 -10.21 2.22
N ILE A 92 1.95 -10.49 2.97
CA ILE A 92 2.02 -10.24 4.43
C ILE A 92 1.84 -8.76 4.75
N LEU A 93 2.34 -7.86 3.90
CA LEU A 93 2.17 -6.42 4.09
C LEU A 93 0.70 -6.01 3.95
N ASN A 94 -0.07 -6.65 3.06
CA ASN A 94 -1.51 -6.40 2.96
C ASN A 94 -2.22 -6.76 4.28
N ASP A 95 -1.90 -7.92 4.84
CA ASP A 95 -2.50 -8.38 6.09
C ASP A 95 -2.09 -7.51 7.27
N ALA A 96 -0.84 -7.05 7.30
CA ALA A 96 -0.36 -6.10 8.29
C ALA A 96 -1.15 -4.79 8.25
N LEU A 97 -1.30 -4.19 7.08
CA LEU A 97 -2.03 -2.92 6.92
C LEU A 97 -3.52 -3.07 7.20
N LEU A 98 -4.13 -4.18 6.80
CA LEU A 98 -5.53 -4.47 7.10
C LEU A 98 -5.74 -4.65 8.61
N THR A 99 -4.85 -5.39 9.28
CA THR A 99 -4.89 -5.58 10.73
C THR A 99 -4.75 -4.25 11.46
N LEU A 100 -3.75 -3.45 11.09
CA LEU A 100 -3.55 -2.11 11.64
C LEU A 100 -4.81 -1.26 11.46
N ASN A 101 -5.32 -1.17 10.23
CA ASN A 101 -6.53 -0.40 9.92
C ASN A 101 -7.72 -0.85 10.79
N ASN A 102 -7.97 -2.15 10.93
CA ASN A 102 -9.08 -2.66 11.73
C ASN A 102 -8.94 -2.30 13.22
N ASN A 103 -7.70 -2.26 13.72
CA ASN A 103 -7.43 -1.98 15.11
C ASN A 103 -7.48 -0.49 15.44
N ILE A 104 -7.11 0.39 14.50
CA ILE A 104 -7.03 1.83 14.75
C ILE A 104 -8.17 2.64 14.11
N SER A 105 -8.98 2.08 13.21
CA SER A 105 -10.12 2.80 12.62
C SER A 105 -11.39 2.78 13.47
N ASN A 106 -11.50 1.86 14.43
CA ASN A 106 -12.61 1.86 15.39
C ASN A 106 -12.29 2.78 16.57
N LYS A 107 -13.14 3.80 16.79
CA LYS A 107 -12.93 4.88 17.78
C LYS A 107 -12.77 4.38 19.22
N SER A 108 -13.38 3.26 19.60
CA SER A 108 -13.19 2.66 20.93
C SER A 108 -11.83 1.95 21.06
N ASN A 109 -11.32 1.39 19.96
CA ASN A 109 -10.12 0.57 19.98
C ASN A 109 -8.86 1.42 19.89
N ILE A 110 -8.84 2.46 19.04
CA ILE A 110 -7.66 3.32 18.91
C ILE A 110 -7.33 4.01 20.24
N ARG A 111 -8.34 4.45 20.99
CA ARG A 111 -8.13 5.08 22.31
C ARG A 111 -7.54 4.09 23.31
N ALA A 112 -8.07 2.88 23.39
CA ALA A 112 -7.53 1.84 24.27
C ALA A 112 -6.08 1.48 23.87
N VAL A 113 -5.79 1.36 22.57
CA VAL A 113 -4.45 1.09 22.07
C VAL A 113 -3.46 2.17 22.48
N ILE A 114 -3.79 3.45 22.29
CA ILE A 114 -2.86 4.55 22.63
C ILE A 114 -2.70 4.76 24.15
N GLU A 115 -3.68 4.34 24.96
CA GLU A 115 -3.60 4.41 26.42
C GLU A 115 -2.74 3.26 27.00
N GLU A 116 -2.67 2.11 26.31
CA GLU A 116 -1.96 0.90 26.77
C GLU A 116 -0.59 0.69 26.12
N GLU A 117 -0.38 1.19 24.89
CA GLU A 117 0.77 0.83 24.05
C GLU A 117 1.44 2.06 23.43
N ASP A 118 2.77 2.03 23.34
CA ASP A 118 3.56 3.04 22.62
C ASP A 118 3.67 2.66 21.12
N LEU A 119 2.86 3.31 20.29
CA LEU A 119 2.84 3.08 18.85
C LEU A 119 4.14 3.50 18.13
N LYS A 120 5.04 4.27 18.76
CA LYS A 120 6.34 4.61 18.15
C LYS A 120 7.19 3.39 17.87
N ILE A 121 6.93 2.27 18.56
CA ILE A 121 7.58 0.99 18.26
C ILE A 121 7.36 0.53 16.81
N LEU A 122 6.28 0.98 16.16
CA LEU A 122 5.98 0.68 14.75
C LEU A 122 6.84 1.49 13.76
N ILE A 123 7.34 2.67 14.15
CA ILE A 123 7.99 3.63 13.25
C ILE A 123 9.21 3.04 12.53
N PRO A 124 10.14 2.33 13.19
CA PRO A 124 11.29 1.74 12.49
C PRO A 124 10.87 0.75 11.39
N ALA A 125 9.89 -0.12 11.67
CA ALA A 125 9.40 -1.10 10.71
C ALA A 125 8.63 -0.45 9.56
N LEU A 126 7.79 0.56 9.85
CA LEU A 126 7.12 1.37 8.84
C LEU A 126 8.12 2.05 7.89
N ASN A 127 9.22 2.59 8.43
CA ASN A 127 10.27 3.23 7.63
C ASN A 127 11.03 2.25 6.74
N LYS A 128 11.31 1.03 7.23
CA LYS A 128 11.92 -0.04 6.41
C LYS A 128 11.01 -0.42 5.23
N VAL A 129 9.73 -0.66 5.50
CA VAL A 129 8.75 -0.98 4.44
C VAL A 129 8.61 0.18 3.45
N LYS A 130 8.54 1.42 3.92
CA LYS A 130 8.47 2.62 3.06
C LYS A 130 9.68 2.73 2.14
N ALA A 131 10.88 2.41 2.64
CA ALA A 131 12.11 2.42 1.85
C ALA A 131 12.13 1.31 0.78
N ASN A 132 11.62 0.12 1.11
CA ASN A 132 11.51 -1.00 0.19
C ASN A 132 10.18 -1.77 0.37
N LEU A 133 9.23 -1.54 -0.53
CA LEU A 133 7.90 -2.14 -0.46
C LEU A 133 7.90 -3.67 -0.66
N GLY A 134 8.92 -4.19 -1.34
CA GLY A 134 9.13 -5.63 -1.57
C GLY A 134 9.93 -6.32 -0.46
N ASP A 135 10.27 -5.64 0.64
CA ASP A 135 10.99 -6.24 1.76
C ASP A 135 10.05 -7.09 2.63
N GLU A 136 10.05 -8.40 2.38
CA GLU A 136 9.23 -9.36 3.11
C GLU A 136 9.61 -9.45 4.59
N GLN A 137 10.89 -9.26 4.94
CA GLN A 137 11.34 -9.34 6.32
C GLN A 137 10.86 -8.10 7.12
N ALA A 138 10.95 -6.92 6.53
CA ALA A 138 10.40 -5.70 7.10
C ALA A 138 8.87 -5.81 7.27
N ALA A 139 8.17 -6.41 6.30
CA ALA A 139 6.73 -6.63 6.39
C ALA A 139 6.36 -7.62 7.52
N LYS A 140 7.12 -8.71 7.69
CA LYS A 140 6.93 -9.65 8.82
C LYS A 140 7.17 -8.99 10.17
N GLU A 141 8.21 -8.18 10.28
CA GLU A 141 8.50 -7.39 11.49
C GLU A 141 7.34 -6.43 11.80
N LEU A 142 6.88 -5.68 10.80
CA LEU A 142 5.75 -4.77 10.93
C LEU A 142 4.47 -5.52 11.35
N PHE A 143 4.17 -6.65 10.71
CA PHE A 143 2.99 -7.46 11.05
C PHE A 143 3.02 -7.96 12.49
N TYR A 144 4.17 -8.48 12.93
CA TYR A 144 4.36 -8.93 14.30
C TYR A 144 4.11 -7.80 15.30
N LEU A 145 4.70 -6.63 15.08
CA LEU A 145 4.54 -5.48 15.97
C LEU A 145 3.09 -4.99 15.99
N ILE A 146 2.43 -4.89 14.84
CA ILE A 146 1.00 -4.52 14.77
C ILE A 146 0.15 -5.49 15.58
N ARG A 147 0.33 -6.80 15.39
CA ARG A 147 -0.46 -7.80 16.13
C ARG A 147 -0.23 -7.71 17.64
N LYS A 148 1.01 -7.45 18.05
CA LYS A 148 1.38 -7.39 19.46
C LYS A 148 0.90 -6.12 20.16
N HIS A 149 0.94 -4.97 19.47
CA HIS A 149 0.78 -3.65 20.08
C HIS A 149 -0.50 -2.91 19.68
N THR A 150 -1.35 -3.51 18.84
CA THR A 150 -2.60 -2.83 18.41
C THR A 150 -3.86 -3.69 18.57
N VAL A 151 -3.73 -5.00 18.82
CA VAL A 151 -4.89 -5.87 19.04
C VAL A 151 -5.29 -5.79 20.51
N THR A 152 -6.43 -5.13 20.79
CA THR A 152 -7.01 -5.07 22.13
C THR A 152 -8.14 -6.09 22.27
N GLY A 153 -8.17 -6.84 23.38
CA GLY A 153 -9.19 -7.85 23.65
C GLY A 153 -8.87 -9.24 23.08
N ALA A 154 -8.43 -10.13 23.98
CA ALA A 154 -7.97 -11.51 23.81
C ALA A 154 -6.52 -11.66 23.31
N PRO A 155 -5.59 -12.17 24.17
CA PRO A 155 -4.26 -12.55 23.71
C PRO A 155 -4.39 -13.67 22.69
N LEU A 156 -3.51 -13.66 21.70
CA LEU A 156 -3.36 -14.73 20.74
C LEU A 156 -3.04 -16.03 21.51
N ALA A 157 -4.04 -16.91 21.59
CA ALA A 157 -3.87 -18.31 21.97
C ALA A 157 -3.16 -19.08 20.84
#